data_AF-A0A3D0NXB3-F1
#
_entry.id   AF-A0A3D0NXB3-F1
#
_cell.length_a   1.000
_cell.length_b   1.000
_cell.length_c   1.000
_cell.angle_alpha   90.00
_cell.angle_beta   90.00
_cell.angle_gamma   90.00
#
_symmetry.space_group_name_H-M   'P 1'
#
loop_
_entity.id
_entity.type
_entity.pdbx_description
1 polymer ?
#
loop_
_entity_poly.entity_id
_entity_poly.type
_entity_poly.pdbx_seq_one_letter_code
_entity_poly.pdbx_strand_id
1 'polypeptide(L)'
;GFYDRVWQGVQEHQPMDSVYETAVMDTLLQCAKACVKEKLLITMSDMASAVTMMQGLAALRDKKAPGLYELFDGVRSCFIKGEKNAAGDLPLRLLGEIATGNAVGQLCDSAEKVPIVQDFESLAQKYKLKVDSVMEQKIELSLFAKPQHAEISRLFYRLGFLDTGFARRLKGADLIHNSDRSRIREQWAYKHTADVDAALIDVSAYGGTIEEACTVLSRRRLKDTQKCSDAAKLYVECFLMGISVTDGFAGQMENIIIADGDFFSIGQGLYYFNMLHSLYELYQTDNRQADDFLRQCFYKAVTMLPKMIHVNEDRAEECIRICRLLYSLVSGALLKEEAAVLQEAFGSMIQQQNPEPSVYGAVLGLLYGSDNRYQNDIRMAVQAYLSGSREMQKQGASFLRGLFSTARDIVLIGEEFIQMTDRLLQSFSMEEFMEILPELRLAFSYFSPYEIDRISEKVAGLYGSSAEKMRQSLTIDKDIYTAGTVLEREILKEMGWNT
;
A
#
# COMPACT_ATOMS: atom_id res chain seq x y z
N GLY A 1 15.56 -36.86 -16.22
CA GLY A 1 17.02 -36.84 -16.50
C GLY A 1 17.56 -38.25 -16.65
N PHE A 2 18.88 -38.44 -16.62
CA PHE A 2 19.55 -39.75 -16.73
C PHE A 2 19.12 -40.70 -15.60
N TYR A 3 19.25 -40.27 -14.34
CA TYR A 3 18.91 -41.11 -13.18
C TYR A 3 17.42 -41.41 -13.06
N ASP A 4 16.55 -40.52 -13.54
CA ASP A 4 15.11 -40.75 -13.61
C ASP A 4 14.77 -41.91 -14.56
N ARG A 5 15.43 -42.01 -15.72
CA ARG A 5 15.27 -43.16 -16.63
C ARG A 5 15.79 -44.45 -16.03
N VAL A 6 16.94 -44.38 -15.35
CA VAL A 6 17.47 -45.53 -14.60
C VAL A 6 16.46 -45.98 -13.55
N TRP A 7 15.87 -45.03 -12.82
CA TRP A 7 14.87 -45.32 -11.80
C TRP A 7 13.60 -45.96 -12.37
N GLN A 8 13.08 -45.44 -13.50
CA GLN A 8 11.93 -46.03 -14.20
C GLN A 8 12.21 -47.46 -14.67
N GLY A 9 13.38 -47.72 -15.27
CA GLY A 9 13.76 -49.08 -15.69
C GLY A 9 13.90 -50.07 -14.52
N VAL A 10 14.35 -49.59 -13.35
CA VAL A 10 14.37 -50.39 -12.12
C VAL A 10 12.95 -50.70 -11.62
N GLN A 11 12.02 -49.72 -11.67
CA GLN A 11 10.62 -49.96 -11.29
C GLN A 11 9.92 -50.96 -12.20
N GLU A 12 10.29 -51.00 -13.48
CA GLU A 12 9.81 -51.99 -14.46
C GLU A 12 10.43 -53.39 -14.29
N HIS A 13 11.19 -53.65 -13.22
CA HIS A 13 11.85 -54.93 -12.91
C HIS A 13 12.82 -55.42 -13.99
N GLN A 14 13.42 -54.51 -14.75
CA GLN A 14 14.46 -54.87 -15.72
C GLN A 14 15.78 -55.23 -15.01
N PRO A 15 16.60 -56.15 -15.56
CA PRO A 15 17.90 -56.45 -14.98
C PRO A 15 18.78 -55.20 -14.93
N MET A 16 19.40 -54.96 -13.78
CA MET A 16 20.07 -53.69 -13.44
C MET A 16 21.15 -53.28 -14.45
N ASP A 17 21.85 -54.24 -15.04
CA ASP A 17 22.87 -54.00 -16.07
C ASP A 17 22.25 -53.46 -17.37
N SER A 18 21.09 -54.01 -17.78
CA SER A 18 20.36 -53.59 -18.99
C SER A 18 19.76 -52.19 -18.86
N VAL A 19 19.41 -51.76 -17.65
CA VAL A 19 18.84 -50.44 -17.38
C VAL A 19 19.86 -49.34 -17.61
N TYR A 20 21.08 -49.52 -17.08
CA TYR A 20 22.16 -48.55 -17.27
C TYR A 20 22.62 -48.47 -18.72
N GLU A 21 22.75 -49.61 -19.40
CA GLU A 21 23.10 -49.64 -20.83
C GLU A 21 22.08 -48.88 -21.68
N THR A 22 20.79 -49.14 -21.47
CA THR A 22 19.71 -48.46 -22.19
C THR A 22 19.72 -46.95 -21.91
N ALA A 23 19.83 -46.55 -20.63
CA ALA A 23 19.86 -45.14 -20.24
C ALA A 23 21.07 -44.39 -20.82
N VAL A 24 22.26 -45.03 -20.85
CA VAL A 24 23.48 -44.46 -21.45
C VAL A 24 23.32 -44.30 -22.95
N MET A 25 22.84 -45.33 -23.65
CA MET A 25 22.66 -45.29 -25.10
C MET A 25 21.65 -44.23 -25.54
N ASP A 26 20.51 -44.14 -24.86
CA ASP A 26 19.50 -43.11 -25.15
C ASP A 26 20.03 -41.70 -24.90
N THR A 27 20.78 -41.51 -23.82
CA THR A 27 21.36 -40.20 -23.49
C THR A 27 22.46 -39.81 -24.48
N LEU A 28 23.30 -40.75 -24.91
CA LEU A 28 24.29 -40.53 -25.96
C LEU A 28 23.62 -40.14 -27.28
N LEU A 29 22.56 -40.85 -27.69
CA LEU A 29 21.80 -40.57 -28.90
C LEU A 29 21.15 -39.18 -28.87
N GLN A 30 20.57 -38.79 -27.73
CA GLN A 30 20.00 -37.46 -27.54
C GLN A 30 21.08 -36.38 -27.59
N CYS A 31 22.23 -36.59 -26.96
CA CYS A 31 23.37 -35.69 -27.00
C CYS A 31 23.90 -35.52 -28.43
N ALA A 32 24.09 -36.62 -29.17
CA ALA A 32 24.53 -36.57 -30.56
C ALA A 32 23.54 -35.80 -31.45
N LYS A 33 22.23 -36.05 -31.30
CA LYS A 33 21.19 -35.30 -32.00
C LYS A 33 21.20 -33.80 -31.66
N ALA A 34 21.39 -33.46 -30.39
CA ALA A 34 21.47 -32.06 -29.94
C ALA A 34 22.70 -31.35 -30.53
N CYS A 35 23.86 -32.01 -30.54
CA CYS A 35 25.07 -31.48 -31.14
C CYS A 35 24.92 -31.25 -32.64
N VAL A 36 24.29 -32.18 -33.37
CA VAL A 36 24.00 -32.01 -34.81
C VAL A 36 23.08 -30.81 -35.07
N LYS A 37 22.08 -30.57 -34.21
CA LYS A 37 21.22 -29.38 -34.30
C LYS A 37 22.01 -28.08 -34.13
N GLU A 38 22.98 -28.06 -33.23
CA GLU A 38 23.92 -26.96 -33.01
C GLU A 38 25.07 -26.90 -34.05
N LYS A 39 24.93 -27.60 -35.18
CA LYS A 39 25.88 -27.63 -36.32
C LYS A 39 27.25 -28.26 -36.00
N LEU A 40 27.38 -29.08 -34.96
CA LEU A 40 28.57 -29.91 -34.74
C LEU A 40 28.54 -31.17 -35.60
N LEU A 41 29.66 -31.47 -36.26
CA LEU A 41 29.82 -32.66 -37.09
C LEU A 41 30.17 -33.89 -36.25
N ILE A 42 29.13 -34.61 -35.81
CA ILE A 42 29.25 -35.90 -35.14
C ILE A 42 28.89 -37.01 -36.14
N THR A 43 29.83 -37.93 -36.35
CA THR A 43 29.66 -39.07 -37.25
C THR A 43 29.23 -40.33 -36.50
N MET A 44 28.73 -41.33 -37.23
CA MET A 44 28.44 -42.65 -36.66
C MET A 44 29.69 -43.31 -36.06
N SER A 45 30.88 -43.07 -36.64
CA SER A 45 32.14 -43.55 -36.10
C SER A 45 32.52 -42.89 -34.78
N ASP A 46 32.21 -41.60 -34.61
CA ASP A 46 32.44 -40.89 -33.34
C ASP A 46 31.55 -41.47 -32.23
N MET A 47 30.29 -41.80 -32.55
CA MET A 47 29.37 -42.45 -31.61
C MET A 47 29.81 -43.89 -31.27
N ALA A 48 30.21 -44.69 -32.26
CA ALA A 48 30.71 -46.04 -32.01
C ALA A 48 31.97 -46.02 -31.13
N SER A 49 32.89 -45.08 -31.39
CA SER A 49 34.10 -44.88 -30.58
C SER A 49 33.75 -44.48 -29.15
N ALA A 50 32.76 -43.60 -28.96
CA ALA A 50 32.27 -43.24 -27.64
C ALA A 50 31.72 -44.46 -26.88
N VAL A 51 30.94 -45.33 -27.54
CA VAL A 51 30.43 -46.56 -26.94
C VAL A 51 31.55 -47.50 -26.51
N THR A 52 32.54 -47.75 -27.38
CA THR A 52 33.70 -48.57 -27.04
C THR A 52 34.50 -47.97 -25.89
N MET A 53 34.69 -46.65 -25.87
CA MET A 53 35.37 -45.95 -24.79
C MET A 53 34.63 -46.10 -23.46
N MET A 54 33.31 -45.92 -23.46
CA MET A 54 32.46 -46.09 -22.28
C MET A 54 32.54 -47.51 -21.71
N GLN A 55 32.45 -48.53 -22.57
CA GLN A 55 32.55 -49.94 -22.19
C GLN A 55 33.95 -50.28 -21.64
N GLY A 56 35.01 -49.78 -22.28
CA GLY A 56 36.39 -49.96 -21.82
C GLY A 56 36.63 -49.29 -20.46
N LEU A 57 36.13 -48.07 -20.25
CA LEU A 57 36.22 -47.38 -18.97
C LEU A 57 35.42 -48.08 -17.87
N ALA A 58 34.25 -48.63 -18.18
CA ALA A 58 33.46 -49.41 -17.24
C ALA A 58 34.24 -50.67 -16.80
N ALA A 59 34.83 -51.40 -17.75
CA ALA A 59 35.66 -52.58 -17.46
C ALA A 59 36.89 -52.22 -16.61
N LEU A 60 37.57 -51.11 -16.90
CA LEU A 60 38.72 -50.63 -16.10
C LEU A 60 38.32 -50.23 -14.67
N ARG A 61 37.08 -49.81 -14.46
CA ARG A 61 36.53 -49.39 -13.16
C ARG A 61 35.80 -50.54 -12.43
N ASP A 62 35.90 -51.76 -12.93
CA ASP A 62 35.22 -52.96 -12.41
C ASP A 62 33.70 -52.79 -12.28
N LYS A 63 33.10 -52.08 -13.24
CA LYS A 63 31.65 -51.87 -13.34
C LYS A 63 31.03 -52.83 -14.36
N LYS A 64 29.85 -53.36 -14.03
CA LYS A 64 29.07 -54.25 -14.91
C LYS A 64 28.50 -53.55 -16.14
N ALA A 65 28.22 -52.25 -16.04
CA ALA A 65 27.68 -51.42 -17.11
C ALA A 65 28.27 -49.99 -17.05
N PRO A 66 28.36 -49.27 -18.18
CA PRO A 66 28.74 -47.86 -18.18
C PRO A 66 27.69 -47.01 -17.45
N GLY A 67 28.15 -46.03 -16.67
CA GLY A 67 27.30 -45.07 -15.99
C GLY A 67 27.47 -43.65 -16.54
N LEU A 68 26.95 -42.67 -15.79
CA LEU A 68 26.99 -41.26 -16.19
C LEU A 68 28.43 -40.76 -16.38
N TYR A 69 29.35 -41.13 -15.50
CA TYR A 69 30.76 -40.72 -15.58
C TYR A 69 31.44 -41.26 -16.83
N GLU A 70 31.22 -42.54 -17.15
CA GLU A 70 31.75 -43.14 -18.38
C GLU A 70 31.18 -42.43 -19.62
N LEU A 71 29.89 -42.06 -19.60
CA LEU A 71 29.25 -41.29 -20.66
C LEU A 71 29.87 -39.89 -20.86
N PHE A 72 30.11 -39.14 -19.79
CA PHE A 72 30.82 -37.86 -19.87
C PHE A 72 32.23 -38.02 -20.42
N ASP A 73 32.97 -39.05 -19.98
CA ASP A 73 34.34 -39.31 -20.44
C ASP A 73 34.38 -39.76 -21.92
N GLY A 74 33.40 -40.57 -22.36
CA GLY A 74 33.25 -41.01 -23.74
C GLY A 74 32.92 -39.85 -24.68
N VAL A 75 31.94 -39.01 -24.32
CA VAL A 75 31.60 -37.79 -25.08
C VAL A 75 32.77 -36.82 -25.12
N ARG A 76 33.46 -36.62 -23.99
CA ARG A 76 34.65 -35.75 -23.93
C ARG A 76 35.74 -36.22 -24.89
N SER A 77 35.99 -37.52 -24.96
CA SER A 77 37.10 -38.08 -25.74
C SER A 77 36.79 -38.18 -27.23
N CYS A 78 35.52 -38.40 -27.60
CA CYS A 78 35.14 -38.68 -28.98
C CYS A 78 34.43 -37.53 -29.70
N PHE A 79 33.73 -36.64 -28.98
CA PHE A 79 32.99 -35.54 -29.62
C PHE A 79 33.78 -34.22 -29.65
N ILE A 80 34.77 -34.06 -28.77
CA ILE A 80 35.61 -32.85 -28.72
C ILE A 80 36.88 -33.10 -29.55
N LYS A 81 36.94 -32.51 -30.75
CA LYS A 81 38.05 -32.67 -31.71
C LYS A 81 39.22 -31.69 -31.50
N GLY A 82 39.27 -31.01 -30.34
CA GLY A 82 40.25 -29.96 -30.03
C GLY A 82 40.38 -29.72 -28.52
N GLU A 83 40.84 -28.54 -28.13
CA GLU A 83 41.01 -28.19 -26.71
C GLU A 83 39.67 -27.97 -26.00
N LYS A 84 39.61 -28.36 -24.71
CA LYS A 84 38.46 -28.13 -23.85
C LYS A 84 38.42 -26.67 -23.39
N ASN A 85 37.94 -25.79 -24.27
CA ASN A 85 37.76 -24.37 -24.00
C ASN A 85 36.25 -24.03 -23.99
N ALA A 86 35.86 -22.84 -23.56
CA ALA A 86 34.44 -22.45 -23.45
C ALA A 86 33.62 -22.63 -24.76
N ALA A 87 34.29 -22.56 -25.92
CA ALA A 87 33.70 -22.82 -27.23
C ALA A 87 33.65 -24.31 -27.63
N GLY A 88 34.56 -25.14 -27.11
CA GLY A 88 34.67 -26.57 -27.43
C GLY A 88 33.88 -27.50 -26.49
N ASP A 89 33.40 -26.97 -25.35
CA ASP A 89 32.69 -27.72 -24.31
C ASP A 89 31.18 -27.93 -24.59
N LEU A 90 30.69 -27.47 -25.75
CA LEU A 90 29.27 -27.54 -26.12
C LEU A 90 28.68 -28.97 -26.00
N PRO A 91 29.34 -30.06 -26.45
CA PRO A 91 28.83 -31.42 -26.26
C PRO A 91 28.62 -31.81 -24.79
N LEU A 92 29.51 -31.36 -23.89
CA LEU A 92 29.42 -31.68 -22.47
C LEU A 92 28.36 -30.83 -21.76
N ARG A 93 28.15 -29.57 -22.18
CA ARG A 93 27.05 -28.74 -21.69
C ARG A 93 25.69 -29.33 -22.08
N LEU A 94 25.51 -29.68 -23.35
CA LEU A 94 24.29 -30.32 -23.83
C LEU A 94 24.05 -31.66 -23.13
N LEU A 95 25.10 -32.46 -22.93
CA LEU A 95 25.00 -33.70 -22.16
C LEU A 95 24.56 -33.44 -20.71
N GLY A 96 25.10 -32.40 -20.06
CA GLY A 96 24.71 -31.99 -18.71
C GLY A 96 23.24 -31.58 -18.61
N GLU A 97 22.76 -30.76 -19.56
CA GLU A 97 21.36 -30.34 -19.64
C GLU A 97 20.42 -31.54 -19.82
N ILE A 98 20.75 -32.45 -20.74
CA ILE A 98 19.95 -33.67 -21.01
C ILE A 98 19.98 -34.63 -19.81
N ALA A 99 21.15 -34.81 -19.20
CA ALA A 99 21.32 -35.68 -18.05
C ALA A 99 20.58 -35.17 -16.81
N THR A 100 20.54 -33.85 -16.60
CA THR A 100 19.80 -33.24 -15.49
C THR A 100 18.29 -33.30 -15.77
N GLY A 101 17.87 -32.86 -16.96
CA GLY A 101 16.47 -32.67 -17.30
C GLY A 101 15.84 -31.47 -16.56
N ASN A 102 14.60 -31.14 -16.95
CA ASN A 102 13.90 -29.95 -16.47
C ASN A 102 12.68 -30.29 -15.59
N ALA A 103 12.54 -31.54 -15.17
CA ALA A 103 11.43 -31.99 -14.34
C ALA A 103 11.70 -31.68 -12.86
N VAL A 104 10.67 -31.26 -12.14
CA VAL A 104 10.73 -31.14 -10.68
C VAL A 104 10.60 -32.55 -10.09
N GLY A 105 11.57 -32.96 -9.28
CA GLY A 105 11.54 -34.26 -8.59
C GLY A 105 10.51 -34.28 -7.46
N GLN A 106 10.02 -35.47 -7.13
CA GLN A 106 9.11 -35.69 -6.01
C GLN A 106 9.84 -36.44 -4.90
N LEU A 107 9.80 -35.93 -3.67
CA LEU A 107 10.27 -36.65 -2.49
C LEU A 107 9.25 -37.72 -2.09
N CYS A 108 9.69 -38.80 -1.44
CA CYS A 108 8.77 -39.78 -0.90
C CYS A 108 7.87 -39.16 0.18
N ASP A 109 6.68 -39.72 0.38
CA ASP A 109 5.73 -39.25 1.39
C ASP A 109 6.30 -39.29 2.83
N SER A 110 7.37 -40.06 3.05
CA SER A 110 8.08 -40.18 4.32
C SER A 110 9.23 -39.18 4.51
N ALA A 111 9.47 -38.29 3.55
CA ALA A 111 10.50 -37.26 3.68
C ALA A 111 10.07 -36.19 4.69
N GLU A 112 10.95 -35.83 5.62
CA GLU A 112 10.73 -34.72 6.55
C GLU A 112 10.68 -33.41 5.76
N LYS A 113 9.47 -32.86 5.58
CA LYS A 113 9.27 -31.52 5.04
C LYS A 113 9.31 -30.50 6.19
N VAL A 114 9.73 -29.28 5.88
CA VAL A 114 9.71 -28.17 6.84
C VAL A 114 8.27 -27.90 7.29
N PRO A 115 7.98 -27.75 8.60
CA PRO A 115 6.60 -27.64 9.11
C PRO A 115 5.77 -26.53 8.45
N ILE A 116 6.37 -25.37 8.16
CA ILE A 116 5.65 -24.24 7.56
C ILE A 116 5.22 -24.50 6.11
N VAL A 117 5.99 -25.31 5.37
CA VAL A 117 5.62 -25.75 4.02
C VAL A 117 4.47 -26.76 4.10
N GLN A 118 4.47 -27.64 5.10
CA GLN A 118 3.35 -28.56 5.35
C GLN A 118 2.06 -27.82 5.74
N ASP A 119 2.18 -26.76 6.55
CA ASP A 119 1.06 -25.88 6.92
C ASP A 119 0.49 -25.18 5.68
N PHE A 120 1.36 -24.62 4.83
CA PHE A 120 0.96 -24.02 3.55
C PHE A 120 0.22 -25.03 2.65
N GLU A 121 0.78 -26.22 2.43
CA GLU A 121 0.17 -27.28 1.62
C GLU A 121 -1.21 -27.68 2.18
N SER A 122 -1.33 -27.80 3.50
CA SER A 122 -2.59 -28.13 4.20
C SER A 122 -3.65 -27.04 4.01
N LEU A 123 -3.26 -25.77 4.15
CA LEU A 123 -4.16 -24.62 3.94
C LEU A 123 -4.56 -24.51 2.46
N ALA A 124 -3.63 -24.71 1.53
CA ALA A 124 -3.91 -24.72 0.10
C ALA A 124 -4.94 -25.80 -0.27
N GLN A 125 -4.80 -27.01 0.28
CA GLN A 125 -5.77 -28.10 0.09
C GLN A 125 -7.13 -27.77 0.71
N LYS A 126 -7.15 -27.27 1.96
CA LYS A 126 -8.38 -26.84 2.66
C LYS A 126 -9.18 -25.81 1.84
N TYR A 127 -8.48 -24.85 1.24
CA TYR A 127 -9.08 -23.78 0.44
C TYR A 127 -9.24 -24.09 -1.05
N LYS A 128 -8.82 -25.30 -1.49
CA LYS A 128 -8.87 -25.74 -2.89
C LYS A 128 -8.15 -24.78 -3.83
N LEU A 129 -7.02 -24.23 -3.40
CA LEU A 129 -6.16 -23.37 -4.21
C LEU A 129 -5.43 -24.25 -5.24
N LYS A 130 -5.28 -23.75 -6.47
CA LYS A 130 -4.56 -24.47 -7.52
C LYS A 130 -3.06 -24.19 -7.41
N VAL A 131 -2.36 -25.04 -6.66
CA VAL A 131 -0.94 -24.89 -6.33
C VAL A 131 -0.03 -25.70 -7.28
N ASP A 132 -0.59 -26.66 -8.01
CA ASP A 132 0.15 -27.52 -8.96
C ASP A 132 0.48 -26.82 -10.30
N SER A 133 -0.12 -25.64 -10.54
CA SER A 133 0.10 -24.89 -11.78
C SER A 133 0.95 -23.66 -11.51
N VAL A 134 2.02 -23.51 -12.28
CA VAL A 134 2.89 -22.32 -12.29
C VAL A 134 2.19 -21.11 -12.93
N MET A 135 1.03 -21.32 -13.59
CA MET A 135 0.28 -20.24 -14.24
C MET A 135 -0.49 -19.39 -13.23
N GLU A 136 -0.38 -18.07 -13.36
CA GLU A 136 -1.13 -17.10 -12.54
C GLU A 136 -2.64 -17.36 -12.61
N GLN A 137 -3.25 -17.54 -11.43
CA GLN A 137 -4.69 -17.70 -11.26
C GLN A 137 -5.30 -16.44 -10.66
N LYS A 138 -6.53 -16.12 -11.03
CA LYS A 138 -7.29 -15.01 -10.45
C LYS A 138 -8.47 -15.53 -9.63
N ILE A 139 -8.70 -14.92 -8.48
CA ILE A 139 -9.81 -15.25 -7.59
C ILE A 139 -10.48 -13.97 -7.08
N GLU A 140 -11.81 -13.99 -7.04
CA GLU A 140 -12.62 -12.91 -6.48
C GLU A 140 -13.24 -13.36 -5.14
N LEU A 141 -12.98 -12.58 -4.10
CA LEU A 141 -13.33 -12.87 -2.71
C LEU A 141 -14.42 -11.92 -2.22
N SER A 142 -15.63 -12.45 -2.01
CA SER A 142 -16.71 -11.80 -1.27
C SER A 142 -16.57 -12.01 0.25
N LEU A 143 -15.90 -11.08 0.94
CA LEU A 143 -15.51 -11.21 2.35
C LEU A 143 -16.68 -11.45 3.31
N PHE A 144 -17.77 -10.68 3.18
CA PHE A 144 -18.90 -10.73 4.13
C PHE A 144 -19.97 -11.76 3.75
N ALA A 145 -19.94 -12.28 2.51
CA ALA A 145 -20.94 -13.24 2.05
C ALA A 145 -20.53 -14.70 2.35
N LYS A 146 -19.22 -14.98 2.41
CA LYS A 146 -18.69 -16.34 2.53
C LYS A 146 -17.53 -16.36 3.54
N PRO A 147 -17.68 -17.01 4.70
CA PRO A 147 -16.62 -17.10 5.71
C PRO A 147 -15.30 -17.67 5.17
N GLN A 148 -15.38 -18.68 4.29
CA GLN A 148 -14.19 -19.26 3.65
C GLN A 148 -13.41 -18.23 2.81
N HIS A 149 -14.08 -17.26 2.18
CA HIS A 149 -13.40 -16.22 1.41
C HIS A 149 -12.64 -15.24 2.30
N ALA A 150 -13.16 -14.95 3.50
CA ALA A 150 -12.45 -14.15 4.49
C ALA A 150 -11.19 -14.88 4.99
N GLU A 151 -11.25 -16.20 5.20
CA GLU A 151 -10.07 -17.01 5.56
C GLU A 151 -9.00 -17.02 4.44
N ILE A 152 -9.42 -17.13 3.17
CA ILE A 152 -8.51 -17.07 2.01
C ILE A 152 -7.85 -15.68 1.92
N SER A 153 -8.63 -14.62 2.11
CA SER A 153 -8.11 -13.24 2.13
C SER A 153 -7.04 -13.07 3.23
N ARG A 154 -7.32 -13.54 4.46
CA ARG A 154 -6.35 -13.52 5.57
C ARG A 154 -5.08 -14.29 5.22
N LEU A 155 -5.19 -15.47 4.61
CA LEU A 155 -4.03 -16.25 4.15
C LEU A 155 -3.20 -15.47 3.13
N PHE A 156 -3.82 -14.80 2.17
CA PHE A 156 -3.11 -14.00 1.17
C PHE A 156 -2.43 -12.78 1.80
N TYR A 157 -3.07 -12.11 2.76
CA TYR A 157 -2.41 -11.05 3.53
C TYR A 157 -1.21 -11.57 4.34
N ARG A 158 -1.33 -12.74 4.97
CA ARG A 158 -0.22 -13.38 5.70
C ARG A 158 0.96 -13.71 4.77
N LEU A 159 0.68 -14.32 3.63
CA LEU A 159 1.71 -14.68 2.64
C LEU A 159 2.36 -13.46 1.98
N GLY A 160 1.59 -12.38 1.81
CA GLY A 160 2.12 -11.08 1.37
C GLY A 160 2.97 -10.40 2.44
N PHE A 161 2.59 -10.48 3.71
CA PHE A 161 3.35 -9.91 4.83
C PHE A 161 4.71 -10.60 5.04
N LEU A 162 4.76 -11.91 4.79
CA LEU A 162 5.97 -12.74 4.76
C LEU A 162 6.79 -12.60 3.48
N ASP A 163 6.33 -11.78 2.52
CA ASP A 163 7.01 -11.53 1.23
C ASP A 163 7.29 -12.81 0.41
N THR A 164 6.37 -13.77 0.44
CA THR A 164 6.54 -15.05 -0.27
C THR A 164 6.32 -14.95 -1.77
N GLY A 165 5.77 -13.83 -2.26
CA GLY A 165 5.41 -13.64 -3.67
C GLY A 165 4.24 -14.50 -4.17
N PHE A 166 3.58 -15.27 -3.30
CA PHE A 166 2.51 -16.18 -3.68
C PHE A 166 1.25 -15.47 -4.19
N ALA A 167 0.82 -14.40 -3.52
CA ALA A 167 -0.42 -13.69 -3.80
C ALA A 167 -0.20 -12.17 -3.93
N ARG A 168 -0.89 -11.56 -4.89
CA ARG A 168 -0.90 -10.12 -5.13
C ARG A 168 -2.32 -9.60 -5.28
N ARG A 169 -2.65 -8.55 -4.52
CA ARG A 169 -3.95 -7.87 -4.63
C ARG A 169 -4.01 -7.08 -5.93
N LEU A 170 -5.02 -7.32 -6.75
CA LEU A 170 -5.29 -6.57 -7.98
C LEU A 170 -6.28 -5.44 -7.73
N LYS A 171 -7.36 -5.72 -6.98
CA LYS A 171 -8.41 -4.76 -6.62
C LYS A 171 -8.94 -5.09 -5.22
N GLY A 172 -9.34 -4.09 -4.45
CA GLY A 172 -9.94 -4.27 -3.13
C GLY A 172 -9.83 -2.99 -2.33
N ALA A 173 -10.47 -2.95 -1.15
CA ALA A 173 -10.32 -1.83 -0.24
C ALA A 173 -8.86 -1.76 0.26
N ASP A 174 -8.19 -0.65 -0.03
CA ASP A 174 -6.87 -0.38 0.52
C ASP A 174 -7.02 0.44 1.80
N LEU A 175 -7.00 -0.26 2.93
CA LEU A 175 -7.11 0.36 4.26
C LEU A 175 -5.86 1.17 4.62
N ILE A 176 -4.70 0.82 4.08
CA ILE A 176 -3.42 1.49 4.41
C ILE A 176 -3.32 2.82 3.65
N HIS A 177 -3.69 2.82 2.36
CA HIS A 177 -3.64 4.00 1.48
C HIS A 177 -4.99 4.72 1.31
N ASN A 178 -6.01 4.34 2.09
CA ASN A 178 -7.33 4.98 2.06
C ASN A 178 -7.96 5.06 0.66
N SER A 179 -7.92 3.96 -0.09
CA SER A 179 -8.43 3.90 -1.46
C SER A 179 -9.47 2.79 -1.61
N ASP A 180 -10.48 2.99 -2.48
CA ASP A 180 -11.47 1.98 -2.85
C ASP A 180 -12.29 1.36 -1.68
N ARG A 181 -12.52 2.11 -0.60
CA ARG A 181 -13.26 1.66 0.60
C ARG A 181 -14.67 1.12 0.34
N SER A 182 -15.34 1.61 -0.70
CA SER A 182 -16.69 1.17 -1.09
C SER A 182 -16.71 -0.21 -1.77
N ARG A 183 -15.55 -0.78 -2.10
CA ARG A 183 -15.47 -2.05 -2.82
C ARG A 183 -15.47 -3.22 -1.83
N ILE A 184 -16.63 -3.89 -1.77
CA ILE A 184 -16.90 -5.04 -0.90
C ILE A 184 -16.16 -6.33 -1.33
N ARG A 185 -15.71 -6.40 -2.59
CA ARG A 185 -15.04 -7.58 -3.16
C ARG A 185 -13.56 -7.33 -3.38
N GLU A 186 -12.73 -8.29 -2.97
CA GLU A 186 -11.32 -8.30 -3.29
C GLU A 186 -11.04 -9.18 -4.53
N GLN A 187 -10.09 -8.77 -5.35
CA GLN A 187 -9.59 -9.54 -6.49
C GLN A 187 -8.10 -9.76 -6.30
N TRP A 188 -7.70 -11.02 -6.32
CA TRP A 188 -6.32 -11.45 -6.09
C TRP A 188 -5.82 -12.25 -7.28
N ALA A 189 -4.54 -12.08 -7.58
CA ALA A 189 -3.77 -12.98 -8.43
C ALA A 189 -2.84 -13.82 -7.54
N TYR A 190 -2.76 -15.12 -7.78
CA TYR A 190 -1.82 -15.98 -7.07
C TYR A 190 -1.15 -16.98 -8.02
N LYS A 191 0.07 -17.39 -7.67
CA LYS A 191 0.84 -18.41 -8.39
C LYS A 191 1.77 -19.12 -7.42
N HIS A 192 2.00 -20.41 -7.66
CA HIS A 192 2.99 -21.16 -6.92
C HIS A 192 4.25 -21.34 -7.77
N THR A 193 5.38 -20.85 -7.27
CA THR A 193 6.71 -20.96 -7.89
C THR A 193 7.69 -21.50 -6.86
N ALA A 194 8.82 -22.06 -7.31
CA ALA A 194 9.86 -22.53 -6.39
C ALA A 194 10.38 -21.42 -5.44
N ASP A 195 10.29 -20.16 -5.85
CA ASP A 195 10.62 -19.00 -5.01
C ASP A 195 9.69 -18.88 -3.79
N VAL A 196 8.43 -19.31 -3.89
CA VAL A 196 7.47 -19.32 -2.77
C VAL A 196 7.93 -20.32 -1.71
N ASP A 197 8.31 -21.53 -2.14
CA ASP A 197 8.83 -22.57 -1.23
C ASP A 197 10.12 -22.11 -0.55
N ALA A 198 11.03 -21.48 -1.30
CA ALA A 198 12.26 -20.93 -0.75
C ALA A 198 11.98 -19.84 0.29
N ALA A 199 11.08 -18.91 -0.01
CA ALA A 199 10.68 -17.86 0.93
C ALA A 199 10.01 -18.44 2.19
N LEU A 200 9.18 -19.48 2.04
CA LEU A 200 8.58 -20.18 3.19
C LEU A 200 9.64 -20.86 4.07
N ILE A 201 10.67 -21.45 3.48
CA ILE A 201 11.80 -22.03 4.22
C ILE A 201 12.58 -20.94 4.96
N ASP A 202 12.82 -19.78 4.35
CA ASP A 202 13.53 -18.68 5.00
C ASP A 202 12.78 -18.15 6.24
N VAL A 203 11.45 -18.08 6.17
CA VAL A 203 10.62 -17.64 7.31
C VAL A 203 10.37 -18.74 8.34
N SER A 204 10.82 -19.98 8.11
CA SER A 204 10.67 -21.07 9.09
C SER A 204 11.40 -20.80 10.41
N ALA A 205 12.35 -19.87 10.42
CA ALA A 205 13.01 -19.39 11.65
C ALA A 205 12.03 -18.68 12.62
N TYR A 206 10.90 -18.19 12.12
CA TYR A 206 9.92 -17.42 12.90
C TYR A 206 8.72 -18.24 13.40
N GLY A 207 8.52 -19.46 12.91
CA GLY A 207 7.39 -20.30 13.33
C GLY A 207 7.23 -21.56 12.49
N GLY A 208 6.51 -22.54 13.03
CA GLY A 208 6.17 -23.77 12.32
C GLY A 208 4.92 -23.64 11.45
N THR A 209 4.13 -22.58 11.66
CA THR A 209 2.94 -22.25 10.86
C THR A 209 3.05 -20.83 10.29
N ILE A 210 2.29 -20.55 9.23
CA ILE A 210 2.22 -19.22 8.62
C ILE A 210 1.73 -18.18 9.64
N GLU A 211 0.77 -18.56 10.49
CA GLU A 211 0.22 -17.66 11.52
C GLU A 211 1.25 -17.31 12.59
N GLU A 212 1.99 -18.30 13.10
CA GLU A 212 3.06 -18.09 14.08
C GLU A 212 4.16 -17.20 13.51
N ALA A 213 4.61 -17.48 12.28
CA ALA A 213 5.65 -16.70 11.61
C ALA A 213 5.25 -15.23 11.48
N CYS A 214 4.01 -14.96 11.05
CA CYS A 214 3.49 -13.59 10.97
C CYS A 214 3.40 -12.92 12.36
N THR A 215 2.97 -13.66 13.39
CA THR A 215 2.83 -13.15 14.77
C THR A 215 4.17 -12.77 15.38
N VAL A 216 5.20 -13.60 15.18
CA VAL A 216 6.55 -13.32 15.68
C VAL A 216 7.17 -12.15 14.92
N LEU A 217 7.00 -12.13 13.60
CA LEU A 217 7.55 -11.08 12.74
C LEU A 217 6.87 -9.72 13.01
N SER A 218 5.55 -9.68 13.22
CA SER A 218 4.84 -8.44 13.57
C SER A 218 5.29 -7.89 14.92
N ARG A 219 5.46 -8.74 15.94
CA ARG A 219 6.05 -8.32 17.23
C ARG A 219 7.47 -7.78 17.08
N ARG A 220 8.29 -8.39 16.21
CA ARG A 220 9.65 -7.91 15.94
C ARG A 220 9.63 -6.53 15.28
N ARG A 221 8.86 -6.37 14.19
CA ARG A 221 8.70 -5.08 13.50
C ARG A 221 8.19 -3.99 14.46
N LEU A 222 7.24 -4.31 15.34
CA LEU A 222 6.74 -3.35 16.31
C LEU A 222 7.82 -2.86 17.29
N LYS A 223 8.75 -3.74 17.72
CA LYS A 223 9.87 -3.34 18.60
C LYS A 223 10.84 -2.38 17.93
N ASP A 224 11.02 -2.51 16.62
CA ASP A 224 11.91 -1.66 15.83
C ASP A 224 11.24 -0.31 15.46
N THR A 225 9.92 -0.20 15.65
CA THR A 225 9.14 1.00 15.36
C THR A 225 9.17 2.01 16.50
N GLN A 226 9.36 3.28 16.16
CA GLN A 226 9.31 4.41 17.11
C GLN A 226 8.13 5.36 16.87
N LYS A 227 7.55 5.33 15.67
CA LYS A 227 6.47 6.23 15.25
C LYS A 227 5.11 5.56 15.39
N CYS A 228 4.16 6.26 16.00
CA CYS A 228 2.78 5.82 16.13
C CYS A 228 2.14 5.54 14.77
N SER A 229 2.47 6.32 13.73
CA SER A 229 1.94 6.10 12.38
C SER A 229 2.26 4.71 11.84
N ASP A 230 3.49 4.24 12.02
CA ASP A 230 3.95 2.97 11.47
C ASP A 230 3.49 1.80 12.34
N ALA A 231 3.42 2.01 13.65
CA ALA A 231 2.86 1.03 14.58
C ALA A 231 1.36 0.81 14.32
N ALA A 232 0.61 1.88 14.04
CA ALA A 232 -0.81 1.79 13.68
C ALA A 232 -1.03 1.12 12.31
N LYS A 233 -0.17 1.38 11.31
CA LYS A 233 -0.19 0.64 10.03
C LYS A 233 0.01 -0.86 10.24
N LEU A 234 1.00 -1.23 11.05
CA LEU A 234 1.26 -2.62 11.40
C LEU A 234 0.07 -3.26 12.14
N TYR A 235 -0.62 -2.51 13.00
CA TYR A 235 -1.86 -2.98 13.64
C TYR A 235 -2.97 -3.25 12.60
N VAL A 236 -3.13 -2.37 11.60
CA VAL A 236 -4.07 -2.58 10.48
C VAL A 236 -3.68 -3.82 9.67
N GLU A 237 -2.39 -4.07 9.43
CA GLU A 237 -1.91 -5.29 8.79
C GLU A 237 -2.23 -6.54 9.62
N CYS A 238 -2.03 -6.50 10.94
CA CYS A 238 -2.44 -7.59 11.85
C CYS A 238 -3.94 -7.87 11.78
N PHE A 239 -4.77 -6.81 11.73
CA PHE A 239 -6.21 -6.93 11.55
C PHE A 239 -6.57 -7.63 10.23
N LEU A 240 -5.96 -7.22 9.11
CA LEU A 240 -6.18 -7.83 7.78
C LEU A 240 -5.72 -9.30 7.72
N MET A 241 -4.62 -9.63 8.41
CA MET A 241 -4.12 -11.00 8.56
C MET A 241 -4.97 -11.84 9.52
N GLY A 242 -5.86 -11.23 10.30
CA GLY A 242 -6.62 -11.90 11.35
C GLY A 242 -5.73 -12.47 12.45
N ILE A 243 -4.68 -11.74 12.84
CA ILE A 243 -3.77 -12.11 13.93
C ILE A 243 -4.23 -11.40 15.20
N SER A 244 -4.48 -12.17 16.25
CA SER A 244 -4.89 -11.63 17.55
C SER A 244 -3.73 -10.91 18.23
N VAL A 245 -3.99 -9.69 18.67
CA VAL A 245 -3.01 -8.87 19.39
C VAL A 245 -2.92 -9.33 20.85
N THR A 246 -1.75 -9.82 21.22
CA THR A 246 -1.44 -10.28 22.58
C THR A 246 -0.97 -9.16 23.49
N ASP A 247 -1.03 -9.34 24.81
CA ASP A 247 -0.65 -8.35 25.83
C ASP A 247 0.72 -7.69 25.60
N GLY A 248 1.74 -8.46 25.20
CA GLY A 248 3.08 -7.91 24.92
C GLY A 248 3.14 -6.98 23.70
N PHE A 249 2.24 -7.16 22.73
CA PHE A 249 2.11 -6.24 21.59
C PHE A 249 1.39 -4.97 22.03
N ALA A 250 0.31 -5.10 22.82
CA ALA A 250 -0.43 -3.96 23.33
C ALA A 250 0.46 -3.04 24.17
N GLY A 251 1.17 -3.56 25.17
CA GLY A 251 2.06 -2.74 26.01
C GLY A 251 3.17 -2.03 25.21
N GLN A 252 3.69 -2.65 24.15
CA GLN A 252 4.66 -1.99 23.27
C GLN A 252 4.02 -0.86 22.45
N MET A 253 2.80 -1.04 21.95
CA MET A 253 2.04 -0.01 21.26
C MET A 253 1.79 1.21 22.16
N GLU A 254 1.37 0.97 23.41
CA GLU A 254 1.15 2.05 24.40
C GLU A 254 2.43 2.84 24.65
N ASN A 255 3.57 2.15 24.83
CA ASN A 255 4.86 2.79 24.99
C ASN A 255 5.23 3.67 23.78
N ILE A 256 4.94 3.21 22.56
CA ILE A 256 5.18 3.99 21.33
C ILE A 256 4.29 5.24 21.30
N ILE A 257 3.00 5.13 21.60
CA ILE A 257 2.06 6.28 21.61
C ILE A 257 2.52 7.32 22.66
N ILE A 258 2.94 6.87 23.83
CA ILE A 258 3.42 7.76 24.90
C ILE A 258 4.73 8.45 24.51
N ALA A 259 5.67 7.72 23.92
CA ALA A 259 7.00 8.21 23.58
C ALA A 259 7.03 9.08 22.32
N ASP A 260 6.11 8.90 21.37
CA ASP A 260 6.11 9.65 20.12
C ASP A 260 5.78 11.14 20.37
N GLY A 261 6.75 11.99 20.02
CA GLY A 261 6.67 13.44 20.17
C GLY A 261 6.17 14.16 18.91
N ASP A 262 5.73 13.43 17.88
CA ASP A 262 5.32 13.98 16.59
C ASP A 262 3.80 13.97 16.44
N PHE A 263 3.20 15.17 16.41
CA PHE A 263 1.75 15.36 16.36
C PHE A 263 1.12 14.69 15.15
N PHE A 264 1.81 14.70 14.01
CA PHE A 264 1.26 14.20 12.76
C PHE A 264 1.34 12.68 12.67
N SER A 265 2.39 12.09 13.24
CA SER A 265 2.48 10.64 13.44
C SER A 265 1.33 10.14 14.33
N ILE A 266 1.05 10.84 15.44
CA ILE A 266 -0.11 10.55 16.31
C ILE A 266 -1.43 10.76 15.56
N GLY A 267 -1.57 11.84 14.80
CA GLY A 267 -2.77 12.12 14.00
C GLY A 267 -3.05 11.04 12.95
N GLN A 268 -2.00 10.51 12.31
CA GLN A 268 -2.11 9.39 11.38
C GLN A 268 -2.48 8.09 12.11
N GLY A 269 -1.92 7.84 13.30
CA GLY A 269 -2.32 6.72 14.16
C GLY A 269 -3.80 6.79 14.54
N LEU A 270 -4.25 7.96 15.02
CA LEU A 270 -5.65 8.25 15.35
C LEU A 270 -6.58 7.96 14.16
N TYR A 271 -6.17 8.35 12.96
CA TYR A 271 -6.90 8.07 11.73
C TYR A 271 -7.08 6.56 11.49
N TYR A 272 -6.01 5.77 11.60
CA TYR A 272 -6.07 4.32 11.40
C TYR A 272 -6.95 3.65 12.45
N PHE A 273 -6.85 4.03 13.73
CA PHE A 273 -7.70 3.46 14.76
C PHE A 273 -9.16 3.85 14.61
N ASN A 274 -9.46 5.10 14.23
CA ASN A 274 -10.83 5.51 13.92
C ASN A 274 -11.41 4.75 12.70
N MET A 275 -10.57 4.51 11.68
CA MET A 275 -10.97 3.68 10.55
C MET A 275 -11.32 2.25 11.02
N LEU A 276 -10.48 1.63 11.85
CA LEU A 276 -10.78 0.28 12.39
C LEU A 276 -12.05 0.28 13.24
N HIS A 277 -12.27 1.30 14.07
CA HIS A 277 -13.51 1.48 14.82
C HIS A 277 -14.74 1.50 13.90
N SER A 278 -14.68 2.25 12.79
CA SER A 278 -15.78 2.30 11.81
C SER A 278 -16.03 0.98 11.07
N LEU A 279 -15.00 0.13 10.96
CA LEU A 279 -15.08 -1.17 10.28
C LEU A 279 -15.56 -2.30 11.20
N TYR A 280 -15.61 -2.07 12.50
CA TYR A 280 -16.06 -3.06 13.51
C TYR A 280 -17.39 -3.70 13.13
N GLU A 281 -18.42 -2.90 12.86
CA GLU A 281 -19.77 -3.40 12.57
C GLU A 281 -19.80 -4.27 11.30
N LEU A 282 -18.94 -3.93 10.33
CA LEU A 282 -18.86 -4.62 9.04
C LEU A 282 -18.12 -5.95 9.17
N TYR A 283 -17.04 -6.01 9.96
CA TYR A 283 -16.20 -7.20 10.12
C TYR A 283 -16.55 -8.07 11.34
N GLN A 284 -17.44 -7.62 12.23
CA GLN A 284 -17.92 -8.35 13.42
C GLN A 284 -16.79 -8.92 14.30
N THR A 285 -15.70 -8.16 14.47
CA THR A 285 -14.49 -8.59 15.19
C THR A 285 -14.28 -7.74 16.43
N ASP A 286 -13.93 -8.30 17.59
CA ASP A 286 -13.68 -7.51 18.82
C ASP A 286 -12.56 -6.48 18.60
N ASN A 287 -12.88 -5.19 18.78
CA ASN A 287 -11.99 -4.06 18.48
C ASN A 287 -11.66 -3.21 19.71
N ARG A 288 -11.92 -3.71 20.92
CA ARG A 288 -11.70 -3.00 22.20
C ARG A 288 -10.30 -2.40 22.30
N GLN A 289 -9.26 -3.15 21.94
CA GLN A 289 -7.88 -2.66 22.02
C GLN A 289 -7.61 -1.50 21.06
N ALA A 290 -8.18 -1.51 19.85
CA ALA A 290 -8.02 -0.39 18.92
C ALA A 290 -8.73 0.86 19.44
N ASP A 291 -9.88 0.71 20.10
CA ASP A 291 -10.60 1.81 20.75
C ASP A 291 -9.79 2.38 21.93
N ASP A 292 -9.08 1.53 22.68
CA ASP A 292 -8.15 1.96 23.72
C ASP A 292 -6.96 2.76 23.14
N PHE A 293 -6.34 2.27 22.06
CA PHE A 293 -5.27 3.02 21.38
C PHE A 293 -5.79 4.32 20.74
N LEU A 294 -7.03 4.33 20.24
CA LEU A 294 -7.69 5.53 19.74
C LEU A 294 -7.80 6.58 20.86
N ARG A 295 -8.29 6.19 22.05
CA ARG A 295 -8.37 7.06 23.24
C ARG A 295 -6.99 7.60 23.63
N GLN A 296 -5.96 6.75 23.65
CA GLN A 296 -4.60 7.18 23.99
C GLN A 296 -4.04 8.18 22.97
N CYS A 297 -4.21 7.91 21.66
CA CYS A 297 -3.83 8.84 20.60
C CYS A 297 -4.59 10.17 20.69
N PHE A 298 -5.88 10.11 21.02
CA PHE A 298 -6.71 11.30 21.22
C PHE A 298 -6.13 12.19 22.32
N TYR A 299 -5.95 11.67 23.53
CA TYR A 299 -5.40 12.47 24.63
C TYR A 299 -4.01 12.99 24.30
N LYS A 300 -3.14 12.15 23.73
CA LYS A 300 -1.79 12.56 23.31
C LYS A 300 -1.85 13.73 22.32
N ALA A 301 -2.67 13.63 21.26
CA ALA A 301 -2.85 14.70 20.29
C ALA A 301 -3.36 15.98 20.96
N VAL A 302 -4.37 15.87 21.84
CA VAL A 302 -4.95 17.01 22.58
C VAL A 302 -3.91 17.72 23.44
N THR A 303 -3.00 16.99 24.11
CA THR A 303 -1.91 17.62 24.88
C THR A 303 -0.92 18.40 24.01
N MET A 304 -0.81 18.05 22.73
CA MET A 304 0.13 18.66 21.79
C MET A 304 -0.50 19.81 20.98
N LEU A 305 -1.82 19.83 20.86
CA LEU A 305 -2.60 20.80 20.09
C LEU A 305 -2.20 22.28 20.32
N PRO A 306 -1.99 22.76 21.57
CA PRO A 306 -1.64 24.15 21.80
C PRO A 306 -0.43 24.60 20.98
N LYS A 307 0.58 23.74 20.80
CA LYS A 307 1.79 24.08 20.03
C LYS A 307 1.56 24.10 18.52
N MET A 308 0.53 23.43 18.02
CA MET A 308 0.26 23.27 16.58
C MET A 308 -0.36 24.51 15.95
N ILE A 309 -0.72 25.52 16.74
CA ILE A 309 -1.17 26.81 16.21
C ILE A 309 -0.05 27.55 15.46
N HIS A 310 1.23 27.21 15.71
CA HIS A 310 2.40 27.77 15.02
C HIS A 310 3.02 26.80 14.02
N VAL A 311 2.21 25.90 13.45
CA VAL A 311 2.68 24.98 12.42
C VAL A 311 3.16 25.75 11.18
N ASN A 312 4.14 25.20 10.47
CA ASN A 312 4.51 25.71 9.16
C ASN A 312 3.34 25.59 8.17
N GLU A 313 3.29 26.54 7.24
CA GLU A 313 2.22 26.65 6.23
C GLU A 313 2.04 25.37 5.38
N ASP A 314 3.14 24.68 5.05
CA ASP A 314 3.14 23.42 4.30
C ASP A 314 2.43 22.27 5.00
N ARG A 315 2.30 22.34 6.33
CA ARG A 315 1.64 21.32 7.16
C ARG A 315 0.33 21.80 7.78
N ALA A 316 -0.09 23.03 7.50
CA ALA A 316 -1.31 23.61 8.05
C ALA A 316 -2.55 22.79 7.67
N GLU A 317 -2.67 22.36 6.41
CA GLU A 317 -3.80 21.55 5.97
C GLU A 317 -3.85 20.18 6.66
N GLU A 318 -2.69 19.55 6.87
CA GLU A 318 -2.59 18.30 7.62
C GLU A 318 -3.04 18.48 9.08
N CYS A 319 -2.62 19.58 9.72
CA CYS A 319 -3.07 19.93 11.06
C CYS A 319 -4.59 20.14 11.13
N ILE A 320 -5.17 20.89 10.18
CA ILE A 320 -6.62 21.11 10.10
C ILE A 320 -7.37 19.78 9.97
N ARG A 321 -6.88 18.84 9.15
CA ARG A 321 -7.48 17.50 9.01
C ARG A 321 -7.48 16.75 10.34
N ILE A 322 -6.39 16.80 11.11
CA ILE A 322 -6.32 16.17 12.44
C ILE A 322 -7.29 16.84 13.42
N CYS A 323 -7.36 18.18 13.44
CA CYS A 323 -8.33 18.91 14.28
C CYS A 323 -9.78 18.53 13.98
N ARG A 324 -10.14 18.39 12.69
CA ARG A 324 -11.48 17.92 12.30
C ARG A 324 -11.73 16.47 12.72
N LEU A 325 -10.73 15.60 12.60
CA LEU A 325 -10.85 14.22 13.05
C LEU A 325 -11.12 14.17 14.57
N LEU A 326 -10.34 14.88 15.37
CA LEU A 326 -10.56 15.00 16.82
C LEU A 326 -11.97 15.52 17.14
N TYR A 327 -12.42 16.55 16.44
CA TYR A 327 -13.77 17.10 16.59
C TYR A 327 -14.87 16.09 16.24
N SER A 328 -14.69 15.33 15.15
CA SER A 328 -15.66 14.31 14.73
C SER A 328 -15.78 13.18 15.75
N LEU A 329 -14.69 12.83 16.43
CA LEU A 329 -14.67 11.76 17.43
C LEU A 329 -15.46 12.14 18.69
N VAL A 330 -15.33 13.38 19.17
CA VAL A 330 -16.12 13.88 20.33
C VAL A 330 -17.57 14.20 19.97
N SER A 331 -17.86 14.43 18.69
CA SER A 331 -19.23 14.54 18.19
C SER A 331 -19.93 13.17 18.10
N GLY A 332 -19.15 12.09 18.01
CA GLY A 332 -19.62 10.71 18.00
C GLY A 332 -19.88 10.13 19.40
N ALA A 333 -20.36 8.89 19.47
CA ALA A 333 -20.67 8.23 20.73
C ALA A 333 -19.42 7.82 21.55
N LEU A 334 -18.30 7.52 20.89
CA LEU A 334 -17.12 6.92 21.52
C LEU A 334 -16.43 7.86 22.53
N LEU A 335 -16.22 9.13 22.15
CA LEU A 335 -15.48 10.12 22.94
C LEU A 335 -16.33 11.34 23.33
N LYS A 336 -17.65 11.20 23.39
CA LYS A 336 -18.56 12.31 23.70
C LYS A 336 -18.24 13.02 25.02
N GLU A 337 -17.83 12.25 26.03
CA GLU A 337 -17.47 12.77 27.36
C GLU A 337 -16.19 13.61 27.35
N GLU A 338 -15.34 13.44 26.32
CA GLU A 338 -14.06 14.15 26.18
C GLU A 338 -14.17 15.49 25.44
N ALA A 339 -15.39 15.89 25.05
CA ALA A 339 -15.62 17.13 24.31
C ALA A 339 -15.08 18.36 25.04
N ALA A 340 -15.22 18.41 26.37
CA ALA A 340 -14.75 19.52 27.18
C ALA A 340 -13.22 19.68 27.13
N VAL A 341 -12.46 18.57 27.16
CA VAL A 341 -10.99 18.58 27.13
C VAL A 341 -10.49 19.08 25.77
N LEU A 342 -11.14 18.65 24.67
CA LEU A 342 -10.80 19.14 23.34
C LEU A 342 -11.12 20.64 23.18
N GLN A 343 -12.27 21.09 23.69
CA GLN A 343 -12.67 22.50 23.64
C GLN A 343 -11.68 23.38 24.41
N GLU A 344 -11.18 22.94 25.57
CA GLU A 344 -10.16 23.66 26.33
C GLU A 344 -8.85 23.79 25.54
N ALA A 345 -8.39 22.70 24.90
CA ALA A 345 -7.18 22.72 24.08
C ALA A 345 -7.30 23.68 22.87
N PHE A 346 -8.43 23.65 22.17
CA PHE A 346 -8.73 24.61 21.10
C PHE A 346 -8.84 26.04 21.60
N GLY A 347 -9.46 26.25 22.78
CA GLY A 347 -9.51 27.55 23.45
C GLY A 347 -8.11 28.09 23.77
N SER A 348 -7.19 27.23 24.20
CA SER A 348 -5.80 27.60 24.43
C SER A 348 -5.05 27.97 23.14
N MET A 349 -5.34 27.30 22.02
CA MET A 349 -4.75 27.65 20.72
C MET A 349 -5.12 29.07 20.29
N ILE A 350 -6.40 29.45 20.39
CA ILE A 350 -6.87 30.75 19.89
C ILE A 350 -6.39 31.95 20.73
N GLN A 351 -5.87 31.71 21.93
CA GLN A 351 -5.29 32.74 22.81
C GLN A 351 -3.81 33.02 22.52
N GLN A 352 -3.15 32.22 21.68
CA GLN A 352 -1.73 32.39 21.36
C GLN A 352 -1.52 33.50 20.32
N GLN A 353 -0.33 34.12 20.37
CA GLN A 353 0.02 35.26 19.51
C GLN A 353 0.70 34.79 18.22
N ASN A 354 0.44 35.46 17.10
CA ASN A 354 0.98 35.12 15.78
C ASN A 354 0.64 33.67 15.35
N PRO A 355 -0.65 33.31 15.33
CA PRO A 355 -1.06 31.98 14.90
C PRO A 355 -0.87 31.80 13.38
N GLU A 356 -0.70 30.57 12.93
CA GLU A 356 -0.84 30.23 11.51
C GLU A 356 -2.30 30.52 11.10
N PRO A 357 -2.54 31.40 10.10
CA PRO A 357 -3.88 31.92 9.81
C PRO A 357 -4.92 30.84 9.50
N SER A 358 -4.56 29.83 8.72
CA SER A 358 -5.52 28.82 8.27
C SER A 358 -5.93 27.86 9.40
N VAL A 359 -4.99 27.43 10.24
CA VAL A 359 -5.26 26.64 11.45
C VAL A 359 -6.10 27.46 12.43
N TYR A 360 -5.78 28.74 12.61
CA TYR A 360 -6.54 29.64 13.47
C TYR A 360 -8.01 29.75 13.05
N GLY A 361 -8.25 30.03 11.76
CA GLY A 361 -9.59 30.09 11.20
C GLY A 361 -10.34 28.76 11.38
N ALA A 362 -9.67 27.63 11.09
CA ALA A 362 -10.28 26.32 11.24
C ALA A 362 -10.68 26.01 12.69
N VAL A 363 -9.80 26.27 13.66
CA VAL A 363 -10.06 26.03 15.09
C VAL A 363 -11.19 26.91 15.60
N LEU A 364 -11.24 28.19 15.21
CA LEU A 364 -12.36 29.07 15.54
C LEU A 364 -13.70 28.54 15.01
N GLY A 365 -13.71 28.05 13.77
CA GLY A 365 -14.91 27.44 13.19
C GLY A 365 -15.35 26.18 13.93
N LEU A 366 -14.41 25.33 14.37
CA LEU A 366 -14.73 24.14 15.18
C LEU A 366 -15.30 24.52 16.56
N LEU A 367 -14.70 25.52 17.21
CA LEU A 367 -15.20 26.04 18.49
C LEU A 367 -16.62 26.60 18.37
N TYR A 368 -16.90 27.34 17.30
CA TYR A 368 -18.25 27.85 17.02
C TYR A 368 -19.28 26.76 16.77
N GLY A 369 -18.92 25.72 16.01
CA GLY A 369 -19.79 24.56 15.82
C GLY A 369 -20.12 23.82 17.12
N SER A 370 -19.24 23.94 18.12
CA SER A 370 -19.42 23.39 19.47
C SER A 370 -20.23 24.29 20.39
N ASP A 371 -19.99 25.61 20.33
CA ASP A 371 -20.57 26.57 21.27
C ASP A 371 -20.71 27.96 20.63
N ASN A 372 -21.94 28.47 20.63
CA ASN A 372 -22.26 29.77 20.04
C ASN A 372 -21.61 30.96 20.76
N ARG A 373 -21.01 30.77 21.94
CA ARG A 373 -20.26 31.82 22.66
C ARG A 373 -19.06 32.36 21.87
N TYR A 374 -18.47 31.56 20.97
CA TYR A 374 -17.33 31.95 20.14
C TYR A 374 -17.69 32.84 18.94
N GLN A 375 -18.97 33.19 18.76
CA GLN A 375 -19.41 34.08 17.69
C GLN A 375 -18.71 35.44 17.73
N ASN A 376 -18.45 35.97 18.94
CA ASN A 376 -17.71 37.22 19.11
C ASN A 376 -16.23 37.08 18.73
N ASP A 377 -15.59 35.97 19.09
CA ASP A 377 -14.19 35.70 18.77
C ASP A 377 -13.99 35.58 17.26
N ILE A 378 -14.88 34.88 16.55
CA ILE A 378 -14.87 34.83 15.08
C ILE A 378 -15.00 36.24 14.51
N ARG A 379 -15.96 37.03 14.98
CA ARG A 379 -16.17 38.38 14.45
C ARG A 379 -14.92 39.25 14.66
N MET A 380 -14.30 39.20 15.83
CA MET A 380 -13.06 39.92 16.11
C MET A 380 -11.90 39.43 15.24
N ALA A 381 -11.74 38.12 15.07
CA ALA A 381 -10.72 37.54 14.21
C ALA A 381 -10.92 37.93 12.74
N VAL A 382 -12.14 37.80 12.22
CA VAL A 382 -12.52 38.25 10.88
C VAL A 382 -12.23 39.74 10.74
N GLN A 383 -12.59 40.58 11.72
CA GLN A 383 -12.28 42.00 11.67
C GLN A 383 -10.76 42.27 11.64
N ALA A 384 -9.98 41.53 12.41
CA ALA A 384 -8.53 41.68 12.44
C ALA A 384 -7.88 41.27 11.10
N TYR A 385 -8.27 40.14 10.52
CA TYR A 385 -7.72 39.66 9.25
C TYR A 385 -8.25 40.42 8.03
N LEU A 386 -9.45 40.98 8.10
CA LEU A 386 -10.05 41.73 6.98
C LEU A 386 -9.82 43.25 7.08
N SER A 387 -9.66 43.82 8.27
CA SER A 387 -9.57 45.29 8.47
C SER A 387 -8.34 45.71 9.28
N GLY A 388 -7.42 44.78 9.56
CA GLY A 388 -6.20 45.03 10.34
C GLY A 388 -5.07 45.67 9.53
N SER A 389 -3.82 45.40 9.94
CA SER A 389 -2.65 45.88 9.21
C SER A 389 -2.57 45.25 7.82
N ARG A 390 -1.86 45.90 6.88
CA ARG A 390 -1.68 45.38 5.51
C ARG A 390 -1.03 43.98 5.49
N GLU A 391 -0.19 43.68 6.48
CA GLU A 391 0.42 42.36 6.66
C GLU A 391 -0.61 41.29 7.07
N MET A 392 -1.54 41.61 7.98
CA MET A 392 -2.64 40.71 8.35
C MET A 392 -3.64 40.52 7.20
N GLN A 393 -3.91 41.58 6.43
CA GLN A 393 -4.82 41.49 5.27
C GLN A 393 -4.31 40.52 4.21
N LYS A 394 -2.99 40.44 3.99
CA LYS A 394 -2.38 39.45 3.08
C LYS A 394 -2.63 38.00 3.53
N GLN A 395 -2.79 37.78 4.83
CA GLN A 395 -3.07 36.47 5.43
C GLN A 395 -4.57 36.16 5.52
N GLY A 396 -5.44 37.12 5.21
CA GLY A 396 -6.88 37.00 5.37
C GLY A 396 -7.50 35.89 4.52
N ALA A 397 -6.98 35.66 3.30
CA ALA A 397 -7.45 34.57 2.44
C ALA A 397 -7.17 33.19 3.05
N SER A 398 -5.96 32.96 3.57
CA SER A 398 -5.59 31.72 4.27
C SER A 398 -6.43 31.50 5.53
N PHE A 399 -6.68 32.56 6.30
CA PHE A 399 -7.58 32.52 7.46
C PHE A 399 -9.01 32.12 7.07
N LEU A 400 -9.59 32.77 6.06
CA LEU A 400 -10.93 32.47 5.57
C LEU A 400 -11.02 31.05 5.01
N ARG A 401 -10.00 30.59 4.28
CA ARG A 401 -9.89 29.21 3.81
C ARG A 401 -10.01 28.25 4.98
N GLY A 402 -9.24 28.46 6.04
CA GLY A 402 -9.32 27.70 7.28
C GLY A 402 -10.71 27.70 7.92
N LEU A 403 -11.30 28.88 8.10
CA LEU A 403 -12.62 29.07 8.72
C LEU A 403 -13.74 28.37 7.94
N PHE A 404 -13.81 28.57 6.63
CA PHE A 404 -14.84 27.94 5.78
C PHE A 404 -14.68 26.44 5.68
N SER A 405 -13.47 25.95 5.92
CA SER A 405 -13.19 24.54 5.94
C SER A 405 -13.89 23.80 7.11
N THR A 406 -14.30 24.52 8.16
CA THR A 406 -14.95 23.96 9.38
C THR A 406 -16.30 24.59 9.69
N ALA A 407 -16.58 25.84 9.32
CA ALA A 407 -17.81 26.56 9.64
C ALA A 407 -18.32 27.42 8.47
N ARG A 408 -18.96 26.77 7.49
CA ARG A 408 -19.49 27.40 6.26
C ARG A 408 -20.75 28.24 6.51
N ASP A 409 -21.54 27.81 7.47
CA ASP A 409 -22.81 28.40 7.86
C ASP A 409 -22.68 29.84 8.39
N ILE A 410 -21.50 30.22 8.91
CA ILE A 410 -21.19 31.59 9.37
C ILE A 410 -21.48 32.62 8.26
N VAL A 411 -21.08 32.35 7.02
CA VAL A 411 -21.30 33.26 5.88
C VAL A 411 -22.79 33.36 5.52
N LEU A 412 -23.53 32.28 5.75
CA LEU A 412 -24.95 32.19 5.41
C LEU A 412 -25.85 32.79 6.50
N ILE A 413 -25.38 32.93 7.74
CA ILE A 413 -26.19 33.41 8.87
C ILE A 413 -25.98 34.91 9.12
N GLY A 414 -24.75 35.45 8.95
CA GLY A 414 -24.46 36.86 9.27
C GLY A 414 -24.39 37.79 8.05
N GLU A 415 -25.26 38.81 7.97
CA GLU A 415 -25.10 39.91 6.99
C GLU A 415 -23.83 40.73 7.23
N GLU A 416 -23.42 40.86 8.50
CA GLU A 416 -22.22 41.59 8.93
C GLU A 416 -20.95 41.02 8.27
N PHE A 417 -20.84 39.70 8.15
CA PHE A 417 -19.68 39.03 7.56
C PHE A 417 -19.49 39.39 6.08
N ILE A 418 -20.58 39.40 5.32
CA ILE A 418 -20.55 39.74 3.89
C ILE A 418 -20.14 41.21 3.71
N GLN A 419 -20.65 42.11 4.55
CA GLN A 419 -20.26 43.53 4.53
C GLN A 419 -18.79 43.73 4.86
N MET A 420 -18.23 42.98 5.82
CA MET A 420 -16.81 43.07 6.17
C MET A 420 -15.91 42.55 5.05
N THR A 421 -16.30 41.44 4.42
CA THR A 421 -15.58 40.87 3.27
C THR A 421 -15.62 41.84 2.09
N ASP A 422 -16.78 42.45 1.82
CA ASP A 422 -16.97 43.45 0.76
C ASP A 422 -16.05 44.66 0.94
N ARG A 423 -16.01 45.24 2.15
CA ARG A 423 -15.12 46.37 2.46
C ARG A 423 -13.63 46.01 2.32
N LEU A 424 -13.24 44.80 2.72
CA LEU A 424 -11.86 44.36 2.50
C LEU A 424 -11.54 44.33 1.00
N LEU A 425 -12.39 43.71 0.19
CA LEU A 425 -12.14 43.58 -1.25
C LEU A 425 -12.07 44.93 -1.95
N GLN A 426 -12.86 45.91 -1.50
CA GLN A 426 -12.78 47.30 -1.97
C GLN A 426 -11.49 48.01 -1.53
N SER A 427 -10.83 47.56 -0.45
CA SER A 427 -9.61 48.18 0.04
C SER A 427 -8.35 47.77 -0.74
N PHE A 428 -8.41 46.66 -1.48
CA PHE A 428 -7.28 46.18 -2.27
C PHE A 428 -7.12 46.95 -3.58
N SER A 429 -5.87 47.20 -3.95
CA SER A 429 -5.55 47.59 -5.33
C SER A 429 -5.77 46.40 -6.28
N MET A 430 -5.82 46.66 -7.59
CA MET A 430 -5.99 45.61 -8.58
C MET A 430 -4.86 44.56 -8.52
N GLU A 431 -3.62 44.99 -8.28
CA GLU A 431 -2.46 44.08 -8.17
C GLU A 431 -2.60 43.16 -6.95
N GLU A 432 -2.92 43.73 -5.78
CA GLU A 432 -3.13 42.96 -4.55
C GLU A 432 -4.31 42.00 -4.66
N PHE A 433 -5.40 42.46 -5.28
CA PHE A 433 -6.56 41.61 -5.51
C PHE A 433 -6.19 40.40 -6.38
N MET A 434 -5.40 40.60 -7.44
CA MET A 434 -4.94 39.51 -8.30
C MET A 434 -4.00 38.54 -7.59
N GLU A 435 -3.18 39.00 -6.64
CA GLU A 435 -2.31 38.14 -5.80
C GLU A 435 -3.12 37.21 -4.88
N ILE A 436 -4.18 37.72 -4.24
CA ILE A 436 -4.99 36.94 -3.27
C ILE A 436 -6.13 36.15 -3.92
N LEU A 437 -6.50 36.48 -5.15
CA LEU A 437 -7.65 35.89 -5.85
C LEU A 437 -7.61 34.36 -5.91
N PRO A 438 -6.47 33.68 -6.16
CA PRO A 438 -6.41 32.22 -6.14
C PRO A 438 -6.79 31.62 -4.78
N GLU A 439 -6.24 32.13 -3.69
CA GLU A 439 -6.55 31.66 -2.32
C GLU A 439 -7.99 31.96 -1.94
N LEU A 440 -8.55 33.11 -2.34
CA LEU A 440 -9.97 33.39 -2.15
C LEU A 440 -10.85 32.41 -2.92
N ARG A 441 -10.53 32.11 -4.19
CA ARG A 441 -11.27 31.09 -4.96
C ARG A 441 -11.22 29.72 -4.29
N LEU A 442 -10.05 29.33 -3.74
CA LEU A 442 -9.90 28.10 -2.97
C LEU A 442 -10.72 28.13 -1.67
N ALA A 443 -10.76 29.25 -0.95
CA ALA A 443 -11.59 29.38 0.25
C ALA A 443 -13.08 29.19 -0.07
N PHE A 444 -13.55 29.74 -1.20
CA PHE A 444 -14.94 29.59 -1.63
C PHE A 444 -15.25 28.23 -2.28
N SER A 445 -14.25 27.38 -2.57
CA SER A 445 -14.50 26.05 -3.16
C SER A 445 -15.16 25.06 -2.19
N TYR A 446 -15.20 25.38 -0.88
CA TYR A 446 -15.88 24.57 0.13
C TYR A 446 -17.41 24.70 0.11
N PHE A 447 -17.95 25.72 -0.59
CA PHE A 447 -19.38 25.95 -0.72
C PHE A 447 -19.94 25.23 -1.94
N SER A 448 -21.14 24.66 -1.79
CA SER A 448 -21.90 24.09 -2.89
C SER A 448 -22.41 25.19 -3.83
N PRO A 449 -22.76 24.86 -5.10
CA PRO A 449 -23.33 25.82 -6.04
C PRO A 449 -24.52 26.60 -5.47
N TYR A 450 -25.40 25.92 -4.73
CA TYR A 450 -26.56 26.55 -4.08
C TYR A 450 -26.17 27.55 -2.98
N GLU A 451 -25.16 27.23 -2.18
CA GLU A 451 -24.66 28.16 -1.15
C GLU A 451 -23.99 29.38 -1.79
N ILE A 452 -23.24 29.18 -2.88
CA ILE A 452 -22.67 30.28 -3.68
C ILE A 452 -23.77 31.16 -4.27
N ASP A 453 -24.87 30.60 -4.77
CA ASP A 453 -26.02 31.37 -5.25
C ASP A 453 -26.62 32.24 -4.14
N ARG A 454 -26.85 31.68 -2.94
CA ARG A 454 -27.36 32.46 -1.79
C ARG A 454 -26.40 33.56 -1.34
N ILE A 455 -25.10 33.30 -1.33
CA ILE A 455 -24.09 34.32 -1.02
C ILE A 455 -24.11 35.42 -2.08
N SER A 456 -24.22 35.04 -3.36
CA SER A 456 -24.30 35.97 -4.50
C SER A 456 -25.52 36.90 -4.39
N GLU A 457 -26.68 36.37 -4.00
CA GLU A 457 -27.89 37.18 -3.78
C GLU A 457 -27.71 38.22 -2.67
N LYS A 458 -27.10 37.83 -1.55
CA LYS A 458 -26.82 38.75 -0.45
C LYS A 458 -25.83 39.84 -0.85
N VAL A 459 -24.75 39.47 -1.55
CA VAL A 459 -23.77 40.43 -2.09
C VAL A 459 -24.47 41.38 -3.06
N ALA A 460 -25.29 40.87 -3.99
CA ALA A 460 -26.03 41.72 -4.93
C ALA A 460 -26.97 42.70 -4.21
N GLY A 461 -27.59 42.27 -3.11
CA GLY A 461 -28.39 43.11 -2.23
C GLY A 461 -27.61 44.31 -1.65
N LEU A 462 -26.34 44.13 -1.29
CA LEU A 462 -25.49 45.23 -0.78
C LEU A 462 -25.29 46.35 -1.82
N TYR A 463 -25.32 46.01 -3.11
CA TYR A 463 -25.16 46.94 -4.21
C TYR A 463 -26.48 47.33 -4.88
N GLY A 464 -27.63 46.95 -4.31
CA GLY A 464 -28.94 47.25 -4.88
C GLY A 464 -29.20 46.60 -6.26
N SER A 465 -28.55 45.47 -6.54
CA SER A 465 -28.67 44.73 -7.80
C SER A 465 -29.25 43.32 -7.58
N SER A 466 -29.43 42.56 -8.65
CA SER A 466 -29.70 41.12 -8.57
C SER A 466 -28.46 40.31 -8.95
N ALA A 467 -28.30 39.12 -8.38
CA ALA A 467 -27.18 38.22 -8.68
C ALA A 467 -27.11 37.91 -10.20
N GLU A 468 -28.27 37.77 -10.83
CA GLU A 468 -28.40 37.54 -12.28
C GLU A 468 -27.82 38.69 -13.11
N LYS A 469 -28.08 39.95 -12.71
CA LYS A 469 -27.53 41.14 -13.38
C LYS A 469 -26.03 41.28 -13.19
N MET A 470 -25.51 40.97 -12.00
CA MET A 470 -24.07 40.98 -11.73
C MET A 470 -23.30 39.88 -12.49
N ARG A 471 -23.94 38.73 -12.74
CA ARG A 471 -23.36 37.68 -13.61
C ARG A 471 -23.36 38.10 -15.08
N GLN A 472 -24.41 38.81 -15.52
CA GLN A 472 -24.50 39.34 -16.89
C GLN A 472 -23.49 40.47 -17.18
N SER A 473 -23.02 41.22 -16.16
CA SER A 473 -22.02 42.27 -16.35
C SER A 473 -20.59 41.75 -16.60
N LEU A 474 -20.34 40.45 -16.43
CA LEU A 474 -19.10 39.80 -16.88
C LEU A 474 -19.21 39.47 -18.38
N THR A 475 -19.38 40.50 -19.22
CA THR A 475 -19.16 40.35 -20.65
C THR A 475 -17.65 40.27 -20.87
N ILE A 476 -17.09 39.08 -20.68
CA ILE A 476 -15.69 38.83 -20.98
C ILE A 476 -15.52 39.03 -22.49
N ASP A 477 -14.60 39.90 -22.88
CA ASP A 477 -14.26 40.09 -24.29
C ASP A 477 -13.97 38.71 -24.90
N LYS A 478 -14.60 38.41 -26.04
CA LYS A 478 -14.47 37.13 -26.72
C LYS A 478 -13.00 36.80 -26.97
N ASP A 479 -12.17 37.79 -27.22
CA ASP A 479 -10.75 37.61 -27.49
C ASP A 479 -9.98 37.24 -26.21
N ILE A 480 -10.35 37.81 -25.05
CA ILE A 480 -9.78 37.46 -23.74
C ILE A 480 -10.19 36.03 -23.33
N TYR A 481 -11.45 35.65 -23.54
CA TYR A 481 -11.91 34.29 -23.27
C TYR A 481 -11.19 33.25 -24.16
N THR A 482 -11.01 33.58 -25.44
CA THR A 482 -10.31 32.71 -26.39
C THR A 482 -8.82 32.60 -26.04
N ALA A 483 -8.17 33.70 -25.64
CA ALA A 483 -6.79 33.67 -25.18
C ALA A 483 -6.63 32.84 -23.88
N GLY A 484 -7.53 33.01 -22.91
CA GLY A 484 -7.52 32.24 -21.66
C GLY A 484 -7.71 30.74 -21.86
N THR A 485 -8.62 30.33 -22.76
CA THR A 485 -8.85 28.91 -23.08
C THR A 485 -7.69 28.26 -23.85
N VAL A 486 -6.95 29.03 -24.66
CA VAL A 486 -5.69 28.56 -25.27
C VAL A 486 -4.61 28.36 -24.21
N LEU A 487 -4.44 29.33 -23.31
CA LEU A 487 -3.46 29.26 -22.21
C LEU A 487 -3.75 28.07 -21.27
N GLU A 488 -5.02 27.85 -20.91
CA GLU A 488 -5.45 26.73 -20.06
C GLU A 488 -5.14 25.37 -20.72
N ARG A 489 -5.34 25.24 -22.04
CA ARG A 489 -4.94 24.04 -22.80
C ARG A 489 -3.43 23.80 -22.79
N GLU A 490 -2.64 24.87 -22.89
CA GLU A 490 -1.17 24.75 -22.85
C GLU A 490 -0.70 24.32 -21.46
N ILE A 491 -1.25 24.91 -20.39
CA ILE A 491 -0.95 24.52 -19.01
C ILE A 491 -1.33 23.05 -18.74
N LEU A 492 -2.53 22.61 -19.18
CA LEU A 492 -2.96 21.22 -19.01
C LEU A 492 -2.06 20.22 -19.76
N LYS A 493 -1.56 20.61 -20.95
CA LYS A 493 -0.57 19.81 -21.70
C LYS A 493 0.76 19.72 -20.98
N GLU A 494 1.27 20.82 -20.44
CA GLU A 494 2.52 20.80 -19.66
C GLU A 494 2.38 20.01 -18.35
N MET A 495 1.20 20.02 -17.72
CA MET A 495 0.90 19.25 -16.52
C MET A 495 0.63 17.76 -16.79
N GLY A 496 0.68 17.30 -18.06
CA GLY A 496 0.49 15.89 -18.42
C GLY A 496 -0.95 15.39 -18.29
N TRP A 497 -1.92 16.29 -18.15
CA TRP A 497 -3.34 15.96 -18.08
C TRP A 497 -3.91 16.02 -19.49
N ASN A 498 -3.92 14.87 -20.18
CA ASN A 498 -4.64 14.76 -21.45
C ASN A 498 -6.15 14.84 -21.17
N THR A 499 -6.79 15.85 -21.74
CA THR A 499 -8.26 15.93 -21.85
C THR A 499 -8.76 15.05 -22.99
#